data_AF-A0A538G7F0-F1
#
_entry.id   AF-A0A538G7F0-F1
#
_cell.length_a   1.000
_cell.length_b   1.000
_cell.length_c   1.000
_cell.angle_alpha   90.00
_cell.angle_beta   90.00
_cell.angle_gamma   90.00
#
_symmetry.space_group_name_H-M   'P 1'
#
loop_
_entity.id
_entity.type
_entity.pdbx_description
1 polymer ?
#
loop_
_entity_poly.entity_id
_entity_poly.type
_entity_poly.pdbx_seq_one_letter_code
_entity_poly.pdbx_strand_id
1 'polypeptide(L)' 'MAGYTIQNLKDVEDQAPNFGLSPQLEARMARVPLELENFGVTYQRLGPNFRVPFGHKHRNQEEVYLVVSGSMRAKVEDE' A
#
# COMPACT_ATOMS: atom_id res chain seq x y z
N MET A 1 16.51 -26.29 5.35
CA MET A 1 16.11 -25.01 5.97
C MET A 1 15.10 -24.36 5.06
N ALA A 2 13.98 -23.87 5.58
CA ALA A 2 13.09 -23.04 4.76
C ALA A 2 13.85 -21.76 4.36
N GLY A 3 13.75 -21.37 3.09
CA GLY A 3 14.32 -20.11 2.61
C GLY A 3 13.54 -18.92 3.15
N TYR A 4 14.13 -17.73 3.07
CA TYR A 4 13.45 -16.47 3.36
C TYR A 4 13.81 -15.44 2.29
N THR A 5 12.89 -14.51 2.04
CA THR A 5 13.08 -13.40 1.11
C THR A 5 13.23 -12.10 1.90
N ILE A 6 14.23 -11.28 1.54
CA ILE A 6 14.41 -9.93 2.07
C ILE A 6 14.23 -8.96 0.92
N GLN A 7 13.22 -8.08 1.04
CA GLN A 7 12.96 -7.03 0.07
C GLN A 7 12.76 -5.70 0.80
N ASN A 8 13.51 -4.68 0.38
CA ASN A 8 13.21 -3.31 0.78
C ASN A 8 11.99 -2.83 -0.02
N LEU A 9 10.91 -2.47 0.68
CA LEU A 9 9.66 -2.07 0.05
C LEU A 9 9.78 -0.79 -0.79
N LYS A 10 10.78 0.06 -0.53
CA LYS A 10 11.04 1.27 -1.32
C LYS A 10 11.68 0.98 -2.68
N ASP A 11 12.20 -0.23 -2.88
CA ASP A 11 12.83 -0.66 -4.13
C ASP A 11 11.87 -1.46 -5.02
N VAL A 12 10.69 -1.85 -4.49
CA VAL A 12 9.61 -2.48 -5.26
C VAL A 12 9.02 -1.46 -6.23
N GLU A 13 8.75 -1.83 -7.48
CA GLU A 13 8.23 -0.93 -8.50
C GLU A 13 6.99 -0.13 -8.01
N ASP A 14 7.03 1.18 -8.22
CA ASP A 14 5.88 2.04 -7.96
C ASP A 14 4.85 1.87 -9.09
N GLN A 15 3.67 1.40 -8.71
CA GLN A 15 2.58 1.16 -9.65
C GLN A 15 1.70 2.40 -9.87
N ALA A 16 1.80 3.43 -9.02
CA ALA A 16 0.96 4.63 -9.15
C ALA A 16 1.05 5.34 -10.52
N PRO A 17 2.21 5.39 -11.24
CA PRO A 17 2.28 5.95 -12.59
C PRO A 17 1.37 5.23 -13.59
N ASN A 18 1.25 3.90 -13.48
CA ASN A 18 0.43 3.07 -14.38
C ASN A 18 -1.07 3.39 -14.25
N PHE A 19 -1.48 4.04 -13.17
CA PHE A 19 -2.86 4.43 -12.90
C PHE A 19 -3.09 5.94 -12.89
N GLY A 20 -2.09 6.75 -13.29
CA GLY A 20 -2.19 8.21 -13.30
C GLY A 20 -2.33 8.84 -11.91
N LEU A 21 -1.85 8.16 -10.86
CA LEU A 21 -1.95 8.62 -9.47
C LEU A 21 -0.65 9.27 -8.96
N SER A 22 0.45 9.17 -9.72
CA SER A 22 1.67 9.91 -9.44
C SER A 22 1.53 11.40 -9.82
N PRO A 23 2.26 12.31 -9.15
CA PRO A 23 3.21 12.07 -8.05
C PRO A 23 2.57 12.04 -6.65
N GLN A 24 1.24 12.21 -6.55
CA GLN A 24 0.57 12.37 -5.25
C GLN A 24 0.39 11.05 -4.50
N LEU A 25 0.41 9.91 -5.19
CA LEU A 25 0.50 8.59 -4.60
C LEU A 25 1.74 7.89 -5.14
N GLU A 26 2.46 7.21 -4.25
CA GLU A 26 3.29 6.06 -4.58
C GLU A 26 2.61 4.83 -4.01
N ALA A 27 2.55 3.75 -4.78
CA ALA A 27 1.92 2.50 -4.37
C ALA A 27 2.79 1.31 -4.82
N ARG A 28 3.52 0.73 -3.87
CA ARG A 28 4.48 -0.36 -4.10
C ARG A 28 3.90 -1.66 -3.55
N MET A 29 3.48 -2.54 -4.46
CA MET A 29 2.77 -3.79 -4.15
C MET A 29 3.78 -4.93 -3.97
N ALA A 30 3.99 -5.38 -2.74
CA ALA A 30 5.07 -6.30 -2.41
C ALA A 30 4.64 -7.77 -2.32
N ARG A 31 3.39 -8.13 -2.63
CA ARG A 31 2.92 -9.53 -2.59
C ARG A 31 3.80 -10.46 -3.43
N VAL A 32 4.06 -10.08 -4.68
CA VAL A 32 4.87 -10.89 -5.61
C VAL A 32 6.36 -10.81 -5.24
N PRO A 33 6.98 -9.63 -5.03
CA PRO A 33 8.38 -9.54 -4.61
C PRO A 33 8.73 -10.28 -3.31
N LEU A 34 7.79 -10.43 -2.38
CA LEU A 34 7.98 -11.16 -1.13
C LEU A 34 7.49 -12.61 -1.19
N GLU A 35 7.02 -13.08 -2.35
CA GLU A 35 6.51 -14.44 -2.53
C GLU A 35 5.37 -14.80 -1.55
N LEU A 36 4.52 -13.82 -1.23
CA LEU A 36 3.42 -14.02 -0.28
C LEU A 36 2.25 -14.75 -0.94
N GLU A 37 1.80 -15.81 -0.26
CA GLU A 37 0.70 -16.65 -0.73
C GLU A 37 -0.66 -16.21 -0.18
N ASN A 38 -0.72 -15.81 1.09
CA ASN A 38 -1.99 -15.66 1.82
C ASN A 38 -2.47 -14.21 1.95
N PHE A 39 -1.57 -13.22 1.87
CA PHE A 39 -1.90 -11.81 2.06
C PHE A 39 -0.99 -10.91 1.22
N GLY A 40 -1.38 -9.65 1.07
CA GLY A 40 -0.56 -8.62 0.43
C GLY A 40 0.11 -7.72 1.46
N VAL A 41 1.29 -7.19 1.11
CA VAL A 41 1.93 -6.07 1.80
C VAL A 41 2.13 -4.96 0.79
N THR A 42 1.75 -3.75 1.15
CA THR A 42 1.87 -2.58 0.29
C THR A 42 2.56 -1.46 1.05
N TYR A 43 3.55 -0.83 0.43
CA TYR A 43 4.08 0.45 0.89
C TYR A 43 3.43 1.58 0.08
N GLN A 44 2.80 2.52 0.78
CA GLN A 44 2.19 3.69 0.16
C GLN A 44 2.79 4.97 0.72
N ARG A 45 2.99 5.95 -0.17
CA ARG A 45 3.33 7.33 0.21
C ARG A 45 2.30 8.26 -0.40
N LEU A 46 1.61 9.02 0.44
CA LEU A 46 0.66 10.02 0.00
C LEU A 46 1.33 11.41 0.07
N GLY A 47 1.10 12.22 -0.95
CA GLY A 47 1.51 13.62 -1.00
C GLY A 47 0.76 14.45 0.03
N PRO A 48 1.29 15.63 0.40
CA PRO A 48 0.63 16.52 1.36
C PRO A 48 -0.79 16.87 0.91
N ASN A 49 -1.75 16.78 1.84
CA ASN A 49 -3.18 17.07 1.62
C ASN A 49 -3.85 16.26 0.49
N PHE A 50 -3.21 15.19 0.00
CA PHE A 50 -3.79 14.35 -1.03
C PHE A 50 -4.86 13.44 -0.43
N ARG A 51 -6.06 13.47 -1.03
CA ARG A 51 -7.14 12.55 -0.72
C ARG A 51 -7.21 11.50 -1.82
N VAL A 52 -7.00 10.24 -1.45
CA VAL A 52 -7.19 9.12 -2.39
C VAL A 52 -8.60 9.19 -2.97
N PRO A 53 -8.76 9.18 -4.31
CA PRO A 53 -10.03 9.51 -4.96
C PRO A 53 -11.07 8.37 -4.92
N PHE A 54 -10.78 7.29 -4.20
CA PHE A 54 -11.63 6.12 -4.07
C PHE A 54 -11.54 5.55 -2.67
N GLY A 55 -12.60 4.85 -2.28
CA GLY A 55 -12.63 3.96 -1.11
C GLY A 55 -13.17 2.60 -1.56
N HIS A 56 -12.94 1.57 -0.77
CA HIS A 56 -13.42 0.23 -1.04
C HIS A 56 -13.63 -0.54 0.26
N LYS A 57 -14.30 -1.70 0.16
CA LYS A 57 -14.44 -2.66 1.25
C LYS A 57 -13.94 -4.02 0.78
N HIS A 58 -13.22 -4.70 1.64
CA HIS A 58 -12.86 -6.09 1.42
C HIS A 58 -13.98 -7.01 1.91
N ARG A 59 -14.30 -8.05 1.13
CA ARG A 59 -15.28 -9.06 1.51
C ARG A 59 -14.70 -10.14 2.44
N ASN A 60 -13.42 -10.46 2.26
CA ASN A 60 -12.83 -11.70 2.80
C ASN A 60 -11.73 -11.49 3.84
N GLN A 61 -10.94 -10.42 3.72
CA GLN A 61 -9.76 -10.17 4.54
C GLN A 61 -9.84 -8.77 5.12
N GLU A 62 -9.44 -8.62 6.36
CA GLU A 62 -9.18 -7.31 6.95
C GLU A 62 -7.94 -6.68 6.31
N GLU A 63 -7.89 -5.35 6.29
CA GLU A 63 -6.73 -4.59 5.87
C GLU A 63 -6.21 -3.76 7.05
N VAL A 64 -4.92 -3.89 7.35
CA VAL A 64 -4.28 -3.23 8.50
C VAL A 64 -3.29 -2.19 7.98
N TYR A 65 -3.42 -0.97 8.49
CA TYR A 65 -2.55 0.15 8.15
C TYR A 65 -1.59 0.47 9.30
N LEU A 66 -0.30 0.58 8.98
CA LEU A 66 0.74 1.07 9.89
C LEU A 66 1.33 2.37 9.36
N VAL A 67 1.16 3.46 10.12
CA VAL A 67 1.80 4.74 9.80
C VAL A 67 3.25 4.69 10.25
N VAL A 68 4.16 4.58 9.28
CA VAL A 68 5.61 4.51 9.55
C VAL A 68 6.30 5.89 9.54
N SER A 69 5.63 6.92 9.04
CA SER A 69 6.12 8.31 9.03
C SER A 69 4.96 9.30 8.80
N GLY A 70 5.05 10.47 9.41
CA GLY A 70 4.04 11.52 9.30
C GLY A 70 2.74 11.19 10.04
N SER A 71 1.61 11.64 9.49
CA SER A 71 0.28 11.42 10.03
C SER A 71 -0.70 11.06 8.91
N MET A 72 -1.63 10.15 9.20
CA MET A 72 -2.68 9.74 8.26
C MET A 72 -4.05 10.08 8.86
N ARG A 73 -4.99 10.52 8.01
CA ARG A 73 -6.41 10.52 8.30
C ARG A 73 -7.11 9.58 7.33
N ALA A 74 -7.90 8.66 7.86
CA ALA A 74 -8.75 7.78 7.07
C ALA A 74 -10.21 8.23 7.18
N LYS A 75 -10.96 8.11 6.07
CA LYS A 75 -12.42 8.12 6.11
C LYS A 75 -12.86 6.69 6.41
N VAL A 76 -13.70 6.49 7.42
CA VAL A 76 -14.25 5.17 7.75
C VAL A 76 -15.76 5.25 7.64
N GLU A 77 -16.33 4.47 6.72
CA GLU A 77 -17.76 4.54 6.40
C GLU A 77 -18.18 5.97 5.99
N ASP A 78 -19.01 6.63 6.81
CA ASP A 78 -19.53 7.97 6.57
C ASP A 78 -18.76 9.09 7.30
N GLU A 79 -17.77 8.75 8.13
CA GLU A 79 -16.96 9.70 8.93
C GLU A 79 -15.70 10.20 8.21
#